data_AF-A0A4R5P2P5-F1
#
_entry.id   AF-A0A4R5P2P5-F1
#
_cell.length_a   1.000
_cell.length_b   1.000
_cell.length_c   1.000
_cell.angle_alpha   90.00
_cell.angle_beta   90.00
_cell.angle_gamma   90.00
#
_symmetry.space_group_name_H-M   'P 1'
#
loop_
_entity.id
_entity.type
_entity.pdbx_description
1 polymer ?
#
loop_
_entity_poly.entity_id
_entity_poly.type
_entity_poly.pdbx_seq_one_letter_code
_entity_poly.pdbx_strand_id
1 'polypeptide(L)'
;MYYTSKVLSSSNSTILDKIDSIYCNNPDYGYRYIYRQLKEDGLHVGRDRVLKYMGIMGIKAIYPCKKKTTSIKDSSHKIHSYLLDKY
;
A
#
# COMPACT_ATOMS: atom_id res chain seq x y z
N MET A 1 22.96 16.12 -19.37
CA MET A 1 21.80 15.53 -18.66
C MET A 1 22.32 14.43 -17.73
N TYR A 2 21.93 14.44 -16.45
CA TYR A 2 22.56 13.60 -15.41
C TYR A 2 21.83 12.27 -15.13
N TYR A 3 20.64 12.04 -15.70
CA TYR A 3 19.86 10.82 -15.45
C TYR A 3 19.08 10.37 -16.69
N THR A 4 19.11 9.07 -16.95
CA THR A 4 18.30 8.38 -17.97
C THR A 4 17.40 7.36 -17.29
N SER A 5 16.11 7.38 -17.61
CA SER A 5 15.13 6.43 -17.08
C SER A 5 15.50 5.00 -17.47
N LYS A 6 15.57 4.09 -16.50
CA LYS A 6 15.72 2.66 -16.77
C LYS A 6 14.41 2.07 -17.27
N VAL A 7 14.48 1.39 -18.41
CA VAL A 7 13.39 0.60 -18.97
C VAL A 7 13.16 -0.65 -18.10
N LEU A 8 11.91 -1.10 -17.97
CA LEU A 8 11.56 -2.33 -17.27
C LEU A 8 12.22 -3.54 -17.98
N SER A 9 13.02 -4.32 -17.24
CA SER A 9 13.65 -5.56 -17.74
C SER A 9 12.61 -6.67 -17.92
N SER A 10 12.88 -7.62 -18.82
CA SER A 10 12.05 -8.83 -19.02
C SER A 10 11.85 -9.64 -17.73
N SER A 11 12.81 -9.62 -16.80
CA SER A 11 12.70 -10.28 -15.49
C SER A 11 11.65 -9.62 -14.60
N ASN A 12 11.30 -8.36 -14.86
CA ASN A 12 10.27 -7.65 -14.10
C ASN A 12 8.87 -8.01 -14.60
N SER A 13 8.71 -8.35 -15.88
CA SER A 13 7.43 -8.75 -16.45
C SER A 13 6.87 -9.99 -15.76
N THR A 14 7.71 -11.03 -15.55
CA THR A 14 7.27 -12.26 -14.87
C THR A 14 6.79 -12.02 -13.44
N ILE A 15 7.43 -11.08 -12.72
CA ILE A 15 7.03 -10.70 -11.36
C ILE A 15 5.69 -9.95 -11.41
N LEU A 16 5.52 -9.04 -12.36
CA LEU A 16 4.28 -8.27 -12.54
C LEU A 16 3.10 -9.21 -12.86
N ASP A 17 3.28 -10.15 -13.79
CA ASP A 17 2.26 -11.13 -14.17
C ASP A 17 1.86 -12.01 -12.98
N LYS A 18 2.85 -12.40 -12.16
CA LYS A 18 2.57 -13.20 -10.96
C LYS A 18 1.84 -12.40 -9.89
N ILE A 19 2.21 -11.13 -9.68
CA ILE A 19 1.49 -10.22 -8.78
C ILE A 19 0.03 -10.08 -9.24
N ASP A 20 -0.20 -9.91 -10.54
CA ASP A 20 -1.53 -9.80 -11.12
C ASP A 20 -2.38 -11.06 -10.84
N SER A 21 -1.81 -12.23 -11.13
CA SER A 21 -2.46 -13.52 -10.87
C SER A 21 -2.80 -13.73 -9.38
N ILE A 22 -1.88 -13.38 -8.46
CA ILE A 22 -2.14 -13.47 -7.02
C ILE A 22 -3.27 -12.53 -6.61
N TYR A 23 -3.26 -11.29 -7.11
CA TYR A 23 -4.28 -10.29 -6.80
C TYR A 23 -5.67 -10.66 -7.34
N CYS A 24 -5.73 -11.19 -8.55
CA CYS A 24 -6.99 -11.68 -9.14
C CYS A 24 -7.63 -12.79 -8.30
N ASN A 25 -6.81 -13.65 -7.67
CA ASN A 25 -7.28 -14.71 -6.78
C ASN A 25 -7.61 -14.20 -5.38
N ASN A 26 -6.86 -13.21 -4.86
CA ASN A 26 -6.97 -12.70 -3.48
C ASN A 26 -6.91 -11.16 -3.47
N PRO A 27 -8.01 -10.46 -3.78
CA PRO A 27 -8.03 -9.00 -3.86
C PRO A 27 -7.84 -8.30 -2.50
N ASP A 28 -8.03 -9.02 -1.40
CA ASP A 28 -7.79 -8.57 -0.03
C ASP A 28 -6.29 -8.50 0.32
N TYR A 29 -5.43 -9.13 -0.47
CA TYR A 29 -4.00 -9.20 -0.18
C TYR A 29 -3.30 -7.87 -0.44
N GLY A 30 -2.68 -7.33 0.61
CA GLY A 30 -1.72 -6.23 0.49
C GLY A 30 -0.32 -6.72 0.13
N TYR A 31 0.58 -5.78 -0.15
CA TYR A 31 1.97 -6.08 -0.54
C TYR A 31 2.72 -7.02 0.41
N ARG A 32 2.35 -7.06 1.70
CA ARG A 32 2.94 -7.98 2.69
C ARG A 32 2.58 -9.45 2.40
N TYR A 33 1.31 -9.70 2.08
CA TYR A 33 0.83 -11.05 1.77
C TYR A 33 1.28 -11.48 0.37
N ILE A 34 1.21 -10.58 -0.61
CA ILE A 34 1.71 -10.84 -1.97
C ILE A 34 3.21 -11.16 -1.94
N TYR A 35 4.02 -10.40 -1.19
CA TYR A 35 5.44 -10.70 -1.01
C TYR A 35 5.67 -12.10 -0.41
N ARG A 36 4.88 -12.50 0.59
CA ARG A 36 5.00 -13.83 1.19
C ARG A 36 4.64 -14.93 0.20
N GLN A 37 3.55 -14.76 -0.56
CA GLN A 37 3.16 -15.70 -1.61
C GLN A 37 4.23 -15.83 -2.69
N LEU A 38 4.79 -14.72 -3.17
CA LEU A 38 5.88 -14.73 -4.15
C LEU A 38 7.12 -15.47 -3.62
N LYS A 39 7.41 -15.34 -2.32
CA LYS A 39 8.51 -16.05 -1.68
C LYS A 39 8.24 -17.56 -1.58
N GLU A 40 7.00 -17.96 -1.29
CA GLU A 40 6.56 -19.36 -1.28
C GLU A 40 6.58 -19.96 -2.69
N ASP A 41 6.24 -19.17 -3.71
CA ASP A 41 6.34 -19.52 -5.13
C ASP A 41 7.80 -19.59 -5.64
N GLY A 42 8.80 -19.34 -4.77
CA GLY A 42 10.23 -19.43 -5.10
C GLY A 42 10.82 -18.19 -5.78
N LEU A 43 10.08 -17.09 -5.89
CA LEU A 43 10.54 -15.85 -6.52
C LEU A 43 11.29 -14.97 -5.50
N HIS A 44 12.53 -14.61 -5.83
CA HIS A 44 13.35 -13.74 -4.99
C HIS A 44 13.09 -12.25 -5.31
N VAL A 45 12.07 -11.67 -4.66
CA VAL A 45 11.69 -10.25 -4.83
C VAL A 45 11.68 -9.55 -3.49
N GLY A 46 12.28 -8.36 -3.39
CA GLY A 46 12.21 -7.56 -2.15
C GLY A 46 10.82 -6.97 -1.90
N ARG A 47 10.43 -6.84 -0.62
CA ARG A 47 9.13 -6.28 -0.20
C ARG A 47 8.83 -4.90 -0.81
N ASP A 48 9.82 -4.02 -0.87
CA ASP A 48 9.65 -2.67 -1.42
C ASP A 48 9.50 -2.67 -2.95
N ARG A 49 10.06 -3.69 -3.63
CA ARG A 49 9.82 -3.89 -5.07
C ARG A 49 8.39 -4.31 -5.32
N VAL A 50 7.85 -5.23 -4.52
CA VAL A 50 6.43 -5.62 -4.61
C VAL A 50 5.53 -4.40 -4.41
N LEU A 51 5.81 -3.58 -3.38
CA LEU A 51 5.06 -2.35 -3.14
C LEU A 51 5.15 -1.38 -4.34
N LYS A 52 6.34 -1.19 -4.90
CA LYS A 52 6.54 -0.36 -6.10
C LYS A 52 5.74 -0.89 -7.30
N TYR A 53 5.78 -2.20 -7.54
CA TYR A 53 5.06 -2.83 -8.65
C TYR A 53 3.55 -2.74 -8.50
N MET A 54 3.01 -2.99 -7.31
CA MET A 54 1.60 -2.73 -7.02
C MET A 54 1.22 -1.27 -7.29
N GLY A 55 2.08 -0.32 -6.91
CA GLY A 55 1.88 1.10 -7.18
C GLY A 55 1.89 1.45 -8.67
N ILE A 56 2.79 0.84 -9.46
CA ILE A 56 2.84 1.01 -10.93
C ILE A 56 1.58 0.43 -11.59
N MET A 57 1.11 -0.72 -11.12
CA MET A 57 -0.11 -1.37 -11.61
C MET A 57 -1.39 -0.70 -11.12
N GLY A 58 -1.32 0.17 -10.10
CA GLY A 58 -2.49 0.85 -9.52
C GLY A 58 -3.36 -0.05 -8.65
N ILE A 59 -2.89 -1.24 -8.27
CA ILE A 59 -3.64 -2.19 -7.46
C ILE A 59 -3.38 -1.97 -5.96
N LYS A 60 -4.41 -2.20 -5.15
CA LYS A 60 -4.35 -2.10 -3.69
C LYS A 60 -5.24 -3.16 -3.05
N ALA A 61 -4.89 -3.56 -1.83
CA ALA A 61 -5.72 -4.45 -1.02
C ALA A 61 -7.13 -3.85 -0.84
N ILE A 62 -8.15 -4.65 -1.13
CA ILE A 62 -9.55 -4.30 -0.92
C ILE A 62 -9.95 -4.76 0.48
N TYR A 63 -10.10 -3.81 1.39
CA TYR A 63 -10.58 -4.05 2.75
C TYR A 63 -11.43 -2.87 3.23
N PRO A 64 -12.35 -3.07 4.20
CA PRO A 64 -13.12 -1.99 4.77
C PRO A 64 -12.20 -1.02 5.52
N CYS A 65 -12.03 0.19 4.98
CA CYS A 65 -11.33 1.27 5.67
C CYS A 65 -12.27 1.93 6.67
N LYS A 66 -11.89 1.95 7.96
CA LYS A 66 -12.59 2.75 8.97
C LYS A 66 -12.62 4.22 8.51
N LYS A 67 -13.80 4.83 8.47
CA LYS A 67 -13.92 6.28 8.29
C LYS A 67 -13.22 6.95 9.47
N LYS A 68 -12.20 7.78 9.21
CA LYS A 68 -11.46 8.52 10.24
C LYS A 68 -12.27 9.75 10.68
N THR A 69 -13.49 9.57 11.16
CA THR A 69 -14.33 10.66 11.68
C THR A 69 -13.97 11.02 13.13
N THR A 70 -12.93 10.42 13.72
CA THR A 70 -12.45 10.74 15.07
C THR A 70 -12.06 12.21 15.24
N SER A 71 -11.64 12.88 14.17
CA SER A 71 -11.32 14.32 14.20
C SER A 71 -12.55 15.22 13.97
N ILE A 72 -13.69 14.64 13.60
CA ILE A 72 -14.93 15.38 13.43
C ILE A 72 -15.55 15.48 14.81
N LYS A 73 -15.59 16.70 15.34
CA LYS A 73 -16.24 16.99 16.61
C LYS A 73 -17.74 16.69 16.50
N ASP A 74 -18.26 15.95 17.47
CA ASP A 74 -19.72 15.85 17.67
C ASP A 74 -20.26 17.21 18.16
N SER A 75 -21.26 17.75 17.46
CA SER A 75 -21.91 19.00 17.80
C SER A 75 -22.55 19.01 19.19
N SER A 76 -22.92 17.83 19.73
CA SER A 76 -23.50 17.68 21.06
C SER A 76 -22.50 17.90 22.20
N HIS A 77 -21.19 17.78 21.94
CA HIS A 77 -20.16 17.94 22.97
C HIS A 77 -19.69 19.39 23.10
N LYS A 78 -19.61 19.89 24.33
CA LYS A 78 -19.13 21.24 24.65
C LYS A 78 -17.62 21.33 24.42
N ILE A 79 -17.16 22.45 23.84
CA ILE A 79 -15.73 22.76 23.74
C ILE A 79 -15.31 23.41 25.07
N HIS A 80 -14.29 22.86 25.71
CA HIS A 80 -13.72 23.44 26.92
C HIS A 80 -12.50 24.30 26.54
N SER A 81 -12.47 25.53 27.03
CA SER A 81 -11.29 26.38 26.95
C SER A 81 -10.17 25.77 27.78
N TYR A 82 -8.94 25.82 27.29
CA TYR A 82 -7.78 25.34 28.03
C TYR A 82 -7.57 26.15 29.32
N LEU A 83 -7.06 25.49 30.36
CA LEU A 83 -6.70 26.10 31.65
C LEU A 83 -5.29 26.70 31.66
N LEU A 84 -4.66 26.84 30.49
CA LEU A 84 -3.28 27.30 30.40
C LEU A 84 -3.24 28.81 30.64
N ASP A 85 -2.51 29.22 31.67
CA ASP A 85 -2.31 30.64 31.98
C ASP A 85 -1.33 31.28 30.99
N LYS A 86 -1.44 32.59 30.77
CA LYS A 86 -0.49 33.29 29.87
C LYS A 86 0.85 33.47 30.57
N TYR A 87 1.93 33.09 29.88
CA TYR A 87 3.32 33.31 30.30
C TYR A 87 3.67 34.79 30.42
#